data_AF-K2J4R9-F1
#
_entry.id   AF-K2J4R9-F1
#
_cell.length_a   1.000
_cell.length_b   1.000
_cell.length_c   1.000
_cell.angle_alpha   90.00
_cell.angle_beta   90.00
_cell.angle_gamma   90.00
#
_symmetry.space_group_name_H-M   'P 1'
#
loop_
_entity.id
_entity.type
_entity.pdbx_description
1 polymer ?
#
loop_
_entity_poly.entity_id
_entity_poly.type
_entity_poly.pdbx_seq_one_letter_code
_entity_poly.pdbx_strand_id
1 'polypeptide(L)'
;MKKALIGTALLAASALGTTLFLGQQVQGQYQQWLGELSQTRGLKAQSLGFDGGLFGASARTKVSLTDAALVQLLSEHGLPSSLVLEHHFQFWPWQVVGDTQPDWGGEGKHLKALFDDEAPLAIHSVHRLWGSASVEGRLGYLQWQDKALALRIFPLSFQFDGKASDWQRSLNWNGLEFKDGQGRLVLSGVKLDRQGQENQQGYQAQVGAITYSDGGFWGLTNLRLNGEAQANKGRLKRHSHWQADEVKYNAERFSGLGLDLTLDNLDERALDKTLGAALTMAVSGREDTAATDAFLDSLQGLLAKGGKLAFKQLHLGSDTGELAGEGYLALKAGKLDSLAQFMALADGKVELKVPKQLGGLEPIDADTLTVLSERGWVREEGNQILLRFQVAGQQLTLNQKPLLSAL
;
A
#
# COMPACT_ATOMS: atom_id res chain seq x y z
N MET A 1 10.00 13.29 -10.51
CA MET A 1 10.56 13.76 -9.21
C MET A 1 10.19 12.89 -8.00
N LYS A 2 8.96 12.32 -7.94
CA LYS A 2 8.29 11.89 -6.70
C LYS A 2 8.65 10.49 -6.11
N LYS A 3 9.62 9.73 -6.64
CA LYS A 3 9.81 8.28 -6.30
C LYS A 3 11.24 7.80 -5.97
N ALA A 4 12.28 8.55 -6.34
CA ALA A 4 13.67 8.06 -6.35
C ALA A 4 14.33 7.94 -4.98
N LEU A 5 14.36 9.06 -4.23
CA LEU A 5 15.15 9.18 -3.00
C LEU A 5 14.53 8.39 -1.84
N ILE A 6 13.20 8.37 -1.81
CA ILE A 6 12.34 7.66 -0.87
C ILE A 6 12.44 6.16 -1.12
N GLY A 7 12.46 5.75 -2.40
CA GLY A 7 12.60 4.37 -2.82
C GLY A 7 13.86 3.73 -2.28
N THR A 8 15.05 4.30 -2.46
CA THR A 8 16.29 3.61 -2.04
C THR A 8 16.42 3.46 -0.54
N ALA A 9 16.08 4.47 0.26
CA ALA A 9 16.22 4.43 1.71
C ALA A 9 15.08 3.63 2.38
N LEU A 10 13.82 3.80 1.96
CA LEU A 10 12.69 2.99 2.48
C LEU A 10 12.67 1.58 1.91
N LEU A 11 13.03 1.35 0.63
CA LEU A 11 13.12 -0.02 0.09
C LEU A 11 14.31 -0.75 0.70
N ALA A 12 15.47 -0.11 0.90
CA ALA A 12 16.56 -0.72 1.68
C ALA A 12 16.10 -1.02 3.11
N ALA A 13 15.49 -0.08 3.83
CA ALA A 13 14.97 -0.33 5.18
C ALA A 13 13.90 -1.44 5.23
N SER A 14 12.96 -1.48 4.28
CA SER A 14 11.91 -2.51 4.23
C SER A 14 12.42 -3.89 3.79
N ALA A 15 13.44 -3.93 2.94
CA ALA A 15 14.02 -5.17 2.42
C ALA A 15 15.16 -5.70 3.29
N LEU A 16 15.55 -4.94 4.32
CA LEU A 16 16.42 -5.37 5.42
C LEU A 16 15.64 -6.00 6.59
N GLY A 17 14.30 -6.01 6.54
CA GLY A 17 13.44 -6.72 7.50
C GLY A 17 13.41 -8.26 7.32
N THR A 18 14.32 -8.82 6.53
CA THR A 18 14.43 -10.25 6.27
C THR A 18 15.50 -10.88 7.15
N THR A 19 15.18 -12.03 7.73
CA THR A 19 15.98 -12.75 8.71
C THR A 19 17.23 -13.41 8.11
N LEU A 20 18.42 -13.20 8.68
CA LEU A 20 19.68 -13.87 8.28
C LEU A 20 20.10 -14.90 9.35
N PHE A 21 20.08 -16.21 9.06
CA PHE A 21 20.48 -17.30 9.97
C PHE A 21 21.87 -17.95 9.65
N LEU A 22 22.67 -18.15 10.71
CA LEU A 22 23.75 -19.14 11.05
C LEU A 22 24.88 -19.64 10.08
N GLY A 23 26.16 -19.45 10.45
CA GLY A 23 27.35 -20.24 10.02
C GLY A 23 27.80 -20.16 8.54
N GLN A 24 28.40 -21.22 7.96
CA GLN A 24 28.57 -21.30 6.49
C GLN A 24 27.23 -21.16 5.74
N GLN A 25 26.10 -21.39 6.43
CA GLN A 25 24.77 -21.07 5.94
C GLN A 25 24.49 -19.55 5.97
N VAL A 26 25.17 -18.72 6.80
CA VAL A 26 25.11 -17.25 6.73
C VAL A 26 25.54 -16.77 5.37
N GLN A 27 26.63 -17.30 4.79
CA GLN A 27 27.03 -16.89 3.44
C GLN A 27 25.96 -17.29 2.41
N GLY A 28 25.43 -18.52 2.48
CA GLY A 28 24.36 -18.98 1.58
C GLY A 28 23.07 -18.18 1.72
N GLN A 29 22.67 -17.85 2.95
CA GLN A 29 21.48 -17.07 3.25
C GLN A 29 21.67 -15.60 2.95
N TYR A 30 22.86 -15.06 3.13
CA TYR A 30 23.23 -13.73 2.68
C TYR A 30 23.13 -13.63 1.16
N GLN A 31 23.62 -14.61 0.41
CA GLN A 31 23.45 -14.65 -1.04
C GLN A 31 21.99 -14.83 -1.46
N GLN A 32 21.21 -15.65 -0.75
CA GLN A 32 19.77 -15.80 -0.97
C GLN A 32 19.04 -14.46 -0.74
N TRP A 33 19.33 -13.81 0.38
CA TRP A 33 18.81 -12.49 0.74
C TRP A 33 19.15 -11.45 -0.33
N LEU A 34 20.39 -11.40 -0.83
CA LEU A 34 20.77 -10.52 -1.94
C LEU A 34 19.97 -10.81 -3.22
N GLY A 35 19.69 -12.09 -3.49
CA GLY A 35 18.84 -12.54 -4.59
C GLY A 35 17.41 -12.04 -4.45
N GLU A 36 16.80 -12.20 -3.28
CA GLU A 36 15.45 -11.71 -2.95
C GLU A 36 15.39 -10.17 -3.00
N LEU A 37 16.37 -9.49 -2.43
CA LEU A 37 16.49 -8.04 -2.46
C LEU A 37 16.58 -7.52 -3.91
N SER A 38 17.34 -8.20 -4.77
CA SER A 38 17.48 -7.84 -6.19
C SER A 38 16.24 -8.16 -7.04
N GLN A 39 15.29 -8.96 -6.55
CA GLN A 39 13.99 -9.14 -7.20
C GLN A 39 13.05 -7.96 -6.90
N THR A 40 13.38 -7.11 -5.93
CA THR A 40 12.60 -5.91 -5.64
C THR A 40 12.70 -4.93 -6.80
N ARG A 41 11.55 -4.56 -7.37
CA ARG A 41 11.48 -3.66 -8.52
C ARG A 41 12.19 -2.34 -8.21
N GLY A 42 13.10 -1.93 -9.11
CA GLY A 42 13.84 -0.66 -8.99
C GLY A 42 15.12 -0.75 -8.17
N LEU A 43 15.47 -1.92 -7.64
CA LEU A 43 16.69 -2.15 -6.88
C LEU A 43 17.58 -3.21 -7.51
N LYS A 44 18.88 -3.12 -7.22
CA LYS A 44 19.86 -4.17 -7.41
C LYS A 44 20.76 -4.21 -6.20
N ALA A 45 20.89 -5.38 -5.59
CA ALA A 45 21.85 -5.61 -4.53
C ALA A 45 23.02 -6.44 -5.04
N GLN A 46 24.21 -6.06 -4.62
CA GLN A 46 25.44 -6.73 -5.02
C GLN A 46 26.34 -6.90 -3.79
N SER A 47 26.82 -8.12 -3.58
CA SER A 47 27.89 -8.37 -2.61
C SER A 47 29.18 -7.71 -3.11
N LEU A 48 29.76 -6.82 -2.29
CA LEU A 48 31.11 -6.30 -2.49
C LEU A 48 32.18 -7.18 -1.82
N GLY A 49 31.78 -7.96 -0.82
CA GLY A 49 32.66 -8.89 -0.13
C GLY A 49 31.96 -9.58 1.02
N PHE A 50 32.45 -10.77 1.36
CA PHE A 50 32.07 -11.53 2.55
C PHE A 50 33.35 -12.10 3.15
N ASP A 51 33.63 -11.74 4.40
CA ASP A 51 34.76 -12.23 5.17
C ASP A 51 34.24 -13.07 6.34
N GLY A 52 34.59 -14.35 6.34
CA GLY A 52 34.10 -15.33 7.29
C GLY A 52 35.15 -15.68 8.34
N GLY A 53 34.74 -15.75 9.61
CA GLY A 53 35.57 -16.19 10.73
C GLY A 53 34.85 -17.18 11.64
N LEU A 54 35.59 -17.75 12.59
CA LEU A 54 35.07 -18.78 13.50
C LEU A 54 33.99 -18.24 14.47
N PHE A 55 34.14 -16.99 14.91
CA PHE A 55 33.26 -16.35 15.91
C PHE A 55 32.49 -15.15 15.36
N GLY A 56 32.61 -14.88 14.07
CA GLY A 56 31.89 -13.80 13.42
C GLY A 56 32.20 -13.73 11.93
N ALA A 57 31.43 -12.94 11.22
CA ALA A 57 31.64 -12.64 9.81
C ALA A 57 31.37 -11.17 9.56
N SER A 58 31.92 -10.62 8.49
CA SER A 58 31.55 -9.30 8.00
C SER A 58 31.19 -9.37 6.53
N ALA A 59 30.20 -8.61 6.11
CA ALA A 59 29.80 -8.53 4.72
C ALA A 59 29.62 -7.08 4.29
N ARG A 60 29.84 -6.80 3.01
CA ARG A 60 29.58 -5.48 2.42
C ARG A 60 28.65 -5.64 1.24
N THR A 61 27.54 -4.92 1.27
CA THR A 61 26.51 -4.95 0.23
C THR A 61 26.40 -3.58 -0.43
N LYS A 62 26.48 -3.51 -1.75
CA LYS A 62 26.09 -2.33 -2.51
C LYS A 62 24.64 -2.47 -2.94
N VAL A 63 23.78 -1.57 -2.49
CA VAL A 63 22.40 -1.43 -2.96
C VAL A 63 22.36 -0.26 -3.94
N SER A 64 21.97 -0.52 -5.18
CA SER A 64 21.87 0.48 -6.26
C SER A 64 20.46 0.56 -6.79
N LEU A 65 20.04 1.75 -7.21
CA LEU A 65 18.84 1.92 -8.02
C LEU A 65 19.07 1.41 -9.45
N THR A 66 18.05 0.80 -10.04
CA THR A 66 18.10 0.29 -11.43
C THR A 66 17.30 1.10 -12.43
N ASP A 67 16.45 2.02 -11.97
CA ASP A 67 15.66 2.89 -12.83
C ASP A 67 16.54 4.00 -13.41
N ALA A 68 16.76 3.98 -14.74
CA ALA A 68 17.64 4.91 -15.44
C ALA A 68 17.20 6.37 -15.28
N ALA A 69 15.90 6.65 -15.24
CA ALA A 69 15.39 8.01 -15.07
C ALA A 69 15.66 8.52 -13.64
N LEU A 70 15.56 7.63 -12.63
CA LEU A 70 15.89 7.97 -11.25
C LEU A 70 17.40 8.17 -11.08
N VAL A 71 18.23 7.32 -11.70
CA VAL A 71 19.70 7.44 -11.63
C VAL A 71 20.17 8.76 -12.27
N GLN A 72 19.65 9.10 -13.44
CA GLN A 72 19.98 10.35 -14.13
C GLN A 72 19.59 11.56 -13.28
N LEU A 73 18.37 11.58 -12.73
CA LEU A 73 17.88 12.66 -11.88
C LEU A 73 18.76 12.87 -10.64
N LEU A 74 19.16 11.79 -9.97
CA LEU A 74 20.04 11.88 -8.81
C LEU A 74 21.40 12.47 -9.20
N SER A 75 21.95 12.04 -10.34
CA SER A 75 23.20 12.59 -10.86
C SER A 75 23.10 14.09 -11.20
N GLU A 76 21.97 14.55 -11.75
CA GLU A 76 21.73 15.97 -12.07
C GLU A 76 21.71 16.87 -10.82
N HIS A 77 21.29 16.33 -9.68
CA HIS A 77 21.25 17.04 -8.39
C HIS A 77 22.42 16.69 -7.45
N GLY A 78 23.44 15.99 -7.94
CA GLY A 78 24.63 15.63 -7.15
C GLY A 78 24.35 14.64 -6.02
N LEU A 79 23.25 13.88 -6.10
CA LEU A 79 22.86 12.86 -5.13
C LEU A 79 23.31 11.47 -5.60
N PRO A 80 23.79 10.61 -4.70
CA PRO A 80 24.21 9.27 -5.10
C PRO A 80 23.00 8.35 -5.33
N SER A 81 23.16 7.44 -6.29
CA SER A 81 22.15 6.43 -6.67
C SER A 81 22.39 5.07 -6.03
N SER A 82 23.40 4.97 -5.16
CA SER A 82 23.76 3.74 -4.47
C SER A 82 24.25 3.99 -3.04
N LEU A 83 24.07 2.98 -2.19
CA LEU A 83 24.50 2.96 -0.81
C LEU A 83 25.25 1.66 -0.54
N VAL A 84 26.37 1.75 0.16
CA VAL A 84 27.07 0.56 0.66
C VAL A 84 26.65 0.33 2.11
N LEU A 85 26.30 -0.90 2.43
CA LEU A 85 25.95 -1.37 3.77
C LEU A 85 27.05 -2.28 4.26
N GLU A 86 27.48 -2.06 5.49
CA GLU A 86 28.39 -2.93 6.23
C GLU A 86 27.57 -3.75 7.23
N HIS A 87 27.80 -5.05 7.20
CA HIS A 87 27.15 -6.01 8.06
C HIS A 87 28.21 -6.67 8.94
N HIS A 88 27.99 -6.69 10.24
CA HIS A 88 28.83 -7.40 11.21
C HIS A 88 28.00 -8.47 11.89
N PHE A 89 28.45 -9.72 11.81
CA PHE A 89 27.80 -10.87 12.41
C PHE A 89 28.67 -11.42 13.53
N GLN A 90 28.08 -11.65 14.69
CA GLN A 90 28.70 -12.33 15.82
C GLN A 90 28.04 -13.68 16.05
N PHE A 91 28.85 -14.73 16.15
CA PHE A 91 28.38 -16.10 16.32
C PHE A 91 28.54 -16.53 17.77
N TRP A 92 27.41 -16.84 18.41
CA TRP A 92 27.33 -17.43 19.74
C TRP A 92 26.81 -18.86 19.65
N PRO A 93 27.06 -19.72 20.66
CA PRO A 93 26.66 -21.13 20.59
C PRO A 93 25.16 -21.36 20.40
N TRP A 94 24.30 -20.38 20.74
CA TRP A 94 22.84 -20.47 20.61
C TRP A 94 22.20 -19.34 19.79
N GLN A 95 22.98 -18.39 19.27
CA GLN A 95 22.45 -17.25 18.53
C GLN A 95 23.46 -16.62 17.56
N VAL A 96 22.95 -15.94 16.54
CA VAL A 96 23.70 -15.00 15.70
C VAL A 96 23.17 -13.61 15.96
N VAL A 97 24.07 -12.68 16.19
CA VAL A 97 23.74 -11.25 16.28
C VAL A 97 24.28 -10.57 15.04
N GLY A 98 23.46 -9.75 14.37
CA GLY A 98 23.83 -9.01 13.18
C GLY A 98 23.61 -7.51 13.39
N ASP A 99 24.62 -6.71 13.10
CA ASP A 99 24.53 -5.25 13.07
C ASP A 99 24.77 -4.78 11.64
N THR A 100 23.87 -3.97 11.09
CA THR A 100 24.00 -3.38 9.77
C THR A 100 23.94 -1.87 9.85
N GLN A 101 24.92 -1.22 9.23
CA GLN A 101 25.03 0.23 9.13
C GLN A 101 25.54 0.61 7.74
N PRO A 102 25.25 1.81 7.23
CA PRO A 102 25.85 2.24 5.98
C PRO A 102 27.34 2.56 6.13
N ASP A 103 28.10 2.24 5.10
CA ASP A 103 29.45 2.75 4.92
C ASP A 103 29.37 4.22 4.52
N TRP A 104 29.77 5.07 5.46
CA TRP A 104 29.80 6.53 5.25
C TRP A 104 31.09 7.00 4.57
N GLY A 105 31.94 6.09 4.08
CA GLY A 105 33.08 6.39 3.21
C GLY A 105 32.68 6.67 1.76
N GLY A 106 33.59 7.28 0.98
CA GLY A 106 33.39 7.53 -0.45
C GLY A 106 32.08 8.26 -0.79
N GLU A 107 31.25 7.65 -1.64
CA GLU A 107 29.93 8.14 -2.06
C GLU A 107 28.95 8.30 -0.88
N GLY A 108 29.12 7.53 0.20
CA GLY A 108 28.28 7.58 1.40
C GLY A 108 28.40 8.90 2.17
N LYS A 109 29.53 9.62 2.06
CA LYS A 109 29.73 10.91 2.75
C LYS A 109 28.68 11.95 2.37
N HIS A 110 28.29 11.96 1.10
CA HIS A 110 27.28 12.91 0.58
C HIS A 110 25.88 12.57 1.11
N LEU A 111 25.56 11.29 1.28
CA LEU A 111 24.31 10.87 1.92
C LEU A 111 24.31 11.19 3.40
N LYS A 112 25.42 10.96 4.11
CA LYS A 112 25.52 11.28 5.54
C LYS A 112 25.17 12.73 5.82
N ALA A 113 25.59 13.65 4.95
CA ALA A 113 25.31 15.08 5.08
C ALA A 113 23.82 15.45 4.93
N LEU A 114 22.97 14.53 4.44
CA LEU A 114 21.52 14.72 4.36
C LEU A 114 20.80 14.31 5.66
N PHE A 115 21.50 13.60 6.54
CA PHE A 115 21.00 13.26 7.87
C PHE A 115 21.52 14.28 8.88
N ASP A 116 20.70 14.58 9.88
CA ASP A 116 21.15 15.35 11.06
C ASP A 116 22.11 14.50 11.93
N ASP A 117 22.44 14.97 13.15
CA ASP A 117 23.32 14.26 14.10
C ASP A 117 22.78 12.89 14.60
N GLU A 118 21.60 12.46 14.16
CA GLU A 118 21.04 11.15 14.50
C GLU A 118 21.71 10.00 13.73
N ALA A 119 21.64 8.78 14.29
CA ALA A 119 22.08 7.57 13.59
C ALA A 119 21.26 7.41 12.28
N PRO A 120 21.89 7.59 11.09
CA PRO A 120 21.19 7.72 9.81
C PRO A 120 20.43 6.44 9.42
N LEU A 121 21.03 5.27 9.61
CA LEU A 121 20.41 3.95 9.48
C LEU A 121 21.14 2.97 10.39
N ALA A 122 20.41 2.24 11.22
CA ALA A 122 20.95 1.17 12.04
C ALA A 122 19.95 0.02 12.09
N ILE A 123 20.42 -1.20 11.87
CA ILE A 123 19.60 -2.41 11.96
C ILE A 123 20.33 -3.41 12.83
N HIS A 124 19.63 -3.93 13.81
CA HIS A 124 20.08 -4.96 14.73
C HIS A 124 19.22 -6.20 14.55
N SER A 125 19.85 -7.36 14.43
CA SER A 125 19.14 -8.64 14.33
C SER A 125 19.70 -9.66 15.30
N VAL A 126 18.81 -10.48 15.84
CA VAL A 126 19.15 -11.60 16.71
C VAL A 126 18.41 -12.83 16.22
N HIS A 127 19.16 -13.86 15.85
CA HIS A 127 18.64 -15.13 15.34
C HIS A 127 19.04 -16.25 16.29
N ARG A 128 18.08 -16.93 16.91
CA ARG A 128 18.35 -18.05 17.82
C ARG A 128 18.26 -19.38 17.07
N LEU A 129 19.06 -20.37 17.49
CA LEU A 129 19.05 -21.73 16.91
C LEU A 129 17.66 -22.39 16.91
N TRP A 130 16.83 -22.05 17.90
CA TRP A 130 15.48 -22.60 18.06
C TRP A 130 14.42 -21.95 17.16
N GLY A 131 14.84 -21.18 16.15
CA GLY A 131 13.97 -20.64 15.10
C GLY A 131 13.24 -19.36 15.45
N SER A 132 13.56 -18.72 16.59
CA SER A 132 13.12 -17.35 16.86
C SER A 132 14.10 -16.34 16.28
N ALA A 133 13.57 -15.25 15.76
CA ALA A 133 14.31 -14.15 15.20
C ALA A 133 13.69 -12.83 15.65
N SER A 134 14.55 -11.87 15.94
CA SER A 134 14.17 -10.50 16.23
C SER A 134 14.99 -9.59 15.33
N VAL A 135 14.36 -8.60 14.71
CA VAL A 135 15.03 -7.59 13.88
C VAL A 135 14.45 -6.25 14.28
N GLU A 136 15.30 -5.31 14.64
CA GLU A 136 14.94 -3.92 14.89
C GLU A 136 15.73 -3.05 13.93
N GLY A 137 15.09 -2.05 13.34
CA GLY A 137 15.76 -1.09 12.49
C GLY A 137 15.22 0.31 12.68
N ARG A 138 16.10 1.30 12.53
CA ARG A 138 15.77 2.71 12.57
C ARG A 138 16.46 3.45 11.43
N LEU A 139 15.70 4.33 10.78
CA LEU A 139 16.18 5.38 9.90
C LEU A 139 16.01 6.72 10.62
N GLY A 140 17.07 7.51 10.68
CA GLY A 140 17.05 8.85 11.27
C GLY A 140 16.29 9.86 10.41
N TYR A 141 16.19 11.09 10.92
CA TYR A 141 15.64 12.20 10.14
C TYR A 141 16.56 12.55 8.96
N LEU A 142 15.98 12.68 7.77
CA LEU A 142 16.67 13.12 6.56
C LEU A 142 16.02 14.41 6.05
N GLN A 143 16.85 15.40 5.73
CA GLN A 143 16.43 16.64 5.11
C GLN A 143 17.28 16.98 3.89
N TRP A 144 16.61 17.39 2.83
CA TRP A 144 17.25 17.91 1.63
C TRP A 144 16.49 19.13 1.12
N GLN A 145 17.23 20.14 0.62
CA GLN A 145 16.67 21.33 0.04
C GLN A 145 17.52 21.83 -1.12
N ASP A 146 16.88 22.12 -2.26
CA ASP A 146 17.49 22.76 -3.43
C ASP A 146 16.50 23.76 -4.03
N LYS A 147 16.82 25.05 -3.94
CA LYS A 147 15.98 26.17 -4.40
C LYS A 147 14.56 26.09 -3.81
N ALA A 148 13.55 25.83 -4.65
CA ALA A 148 12.14 25.73 -4.26
C ALA A 148 11.74 24.30 -3.82
N LEU A 149 12.64 23.33 -3.95
CA LEU A 149 12.40 21.94 -3.58
C LEU A 149 12.87 21.72 -2.14
N ALA A 150 12.01 21.14 -1.30
CA ALA A 150 12.36 20.67 0.02
C ALA A 150 11.77 19.28 0.24
N LEU A 151 12.57 18.39 0.80
CA LEU A 151 12.18 17.04 1.20
C LEU A 151 12.60 16.82 2.65
N ARG A 152 11.67 16.30 3.44
CA ARG A 152 11.92 15.85 4.81
C ARG A 152 11.35 14.46 4.96
N ILE A 153 12.18 13.54 5.41
CA ILE A 153 11.77 12.19 5.78
C ILE A 153 11.94 12.12 7.29
N PHE A 154 10.83 11.99 8.00
CA PHE A 154 10.86 11.86 9.44
C PHE A 154 11.28 10.45 9.85
N PRO A 155 11.80 10.27 11.08
CA PRO A 155 12.31 8.99 11.53
C PRO A 155 11.35 7.83 11.28
N LEU A 156 11.92 6.71 10.85
CA LEU A 156 11.23 5.45 10.63
C LEU A 156 11.85 4.40 11.54
N SER A 157 11.02 3.57 12.13
CA SER A 157 11.42 2.40 12.88
C SER A 157 10.63 1.20 12.41
N PHE A 158 11.25 0.03 12.44
CA PHE A 158 10.57 -1.22 12.21
C PHE A 158 11.10 -2.26 13.19
N GLN A 159 10.22 -3.19 13.55
CA GLN A 159 10.55 -4.31 14.38
C GLN A 159 9.87 -5.56 13.82
N PHE A 160 10.58 -6.66 13.88
CA PHE A 160 10.05 -8.00 13.69
C PHE A 160 10.47 -8.81 14.91
N ASP A 161 9.55 -9.56 15.48
CA ASP A 161 9.87 -10.54 16.52
C ASP A 161 9.02 -11.79 16.28
N GLY A 162 9.62 -12.97 16.32
CA GLY A 162 8.84 -14.20 16.30
C GLY A 162 9.56 -15.44 15.81
N LYS A 163 8.79 -16.50 15.74
CA LYS A 163 9.12 -17.81 15.15
C LYS A 163 8.19 -18.10 13.98
N ALA A 164 8.48 -19.13 13.19
CA ALA A 164 7.70 -19.46 11.99
C ALA A 164 6.18 -19.58 12.23
N SER A 165 5.75 -20.04 13.40
CA SER A 165 4.33 -20.24 13.74
C SER A 165 3.67 -19.08 14.46
N ASP A 166 4.43 -18.12 14.98
CA ASP A 166 3.94 -17.01 15.80
C ASP A 166 4.89 -15.82 15.67
N TRP A 167 4.42 -14.74 15.07
CA TRP A 167 5.24 -13.59 14.73
C TRP A 167 4.50 -12.27 14.82
N GLN A 168 5.25 -11.21 15.09
CA GLN A 168 4.81 -9.84 15.11
C GLN A 168 5.75 -8.98 14.25
N ARG A 169 5.17 -8.02 13.54
CA ARG A 169 5.85 -6.99 12.75
C ARG A 169 5.23 -5.65 13.08
N SER A 170 6.04 -4.67 13.39
CA SER A 170 5.60 -3.28 13.53
C SER A 170 6.47 -2.40 12.66
N LEU A 171 5.86 -1.43 12.00
CA LEU A 171 6.52 -0.33 11.31
C LEU A 171 5.89 0.95 11.83
N ASN A 172 6.72 1.89 12.24
CA ASN A 172 6.31 3.21 12.68
C ASN A 172 7.17 4.25 11.99
N TRP A 173 6.55 5.04 11.14
CA TRP A 173 7.17 6.10 10.37
C TRP A 173 6.49 7.42 10.67
N ASN A 174 7.26 8.38 11.18
CA ASN A 174 6.73 9.68 11.58
C ASN A 174 6.23 10.50 10.39
N GLY A 175 6.65 10.15 9.17
CA GLY A 175 6.06 10.66 7.93
C GLY A 175 7.06 11.22 6.94
N LEU A 176 6.52 11.94 5.96
CA LEU A 176 7.22 12.56 4.88
C LEU A 176 6.59 13.92 4.59
N GLU A 177 7.44 14.92 4.36
CA GLU A 177 7.03 16.20 3.80
C GLU A 177 7.82 16.45 2.52
N PHE A 178 7.11 16.74 1.46
CA PHE A 178 7.68 17.20 0.21
C PHE A 178 7.06 18.53 -0.16
N LYS A 179 7.88 19.47 -0.61
CA LYS A 179 7.45 20.77 -1.10
C LYS A 179 8.19 21.07 -2.39
N ASP A 180 7.46 21.57 -3.37
CA ASP A 180 8.03 22.19 -4.55
C ASP A 180 7.44 23.60 -4.73
N GLY A 181 7.85 24.30 -5.79
CA GLY A 181 7.34 25.64 -6.09
C GLY A 181 5.85 25.69 -6.43
N GLN A 182 5.20 24.54 -6.65
CA GLN A 182 3.80 24.42 -7.05
C GLN A 182 2.93 23.94 -5.88
N GLY A 183 3.50 23.19 -4.93
CA GLY A 183 2.72 22.53 -3.91
C GLY A 183 3.47 21.88 -2.76
N ARG A 184 2.69 21.22 -1.90
CA ARG A 184 3.16 20.53 -0.70
C ARG A 184 2.41 19.21 -0.54
N LEU A 185 3.14 18.12 -0.33
CA LEU A 185 2.64 16.81 0.06
C LEU A 185 3.12 16.52 1.48
N VAL A 186 2.21 16.16 2.37
CA VAL A 186 2.54 15.68 3.72
C VAL A 186 1.87 14.34 3.93
N LEU A 187 2.67 13.35 4.32
CA LEU A 187 2.22 12.09 4.89
C LEU A 187 2.69 12.10 6.34
N SER A 188 1.79 11.96 7.32
CA SER A 188 2.16 12.01 8.73
C SER A 188 1.75 10.74 9.44
N GLY A 189 2.64 10.27 10.32
CA GLY A 189 2.39 9.16 11.25
C GLY A 189 1.81 7.92 10.58
N VAL A 190 2.64 7.13 9.92
CA VAL A 190 2.29 5.80 9.42
C VAL A 190 2.67 4.75 10.45
N LYS A 191 1.68 4.03 10.97
CA LYS A 191 1.89 2.85 11.81
C LYS A 191 1.32 1.64 11.09
N LEU A 192 2.03 0.53 11.15
CA LEU A 192 1.59 -0.75 10.61
C LEU A 192 2.04 -1.84 11.56
N ASP A 193 1.09 -2.47 12.22
CA ASP A 193 1.27 -3.64 13.04
C ASP A 193 0.66 -4.84 12.33
N ARG A 194 1.40 -5.95 12.27
CA ARG A 194 0.92 -7.23 11.78
C ARG A 194 1.33 -8.29 12.76
N GLN A 195 0.43 -9.23 13.01
CA GLN A 195 0.72 -10.41 13.80
C GLN A 195 0.17 -11.62 13.10
N GLY A 196 0.85 -12.75 13.19
CA GLY A 196 0.41 -13.97 12.54
C GLY A 196 0.62 -15.18 13.42
N GLN A 197 -0.39 -16.03 13.47
CA GLN A 197 -0.32 -17.35 14.07
C GLN A 197 -0.74 -18.37 13.02
N GLU A 198 0.19 -19.26 12.66
CA GLU A 198 0.02 -20.25 11.59
C GLU A 198 -0.47 -19.62 10.26
N ASN A 199 -1.73 -19.88 9.87
CA ASN A 199 -2.35 -19.40 8.64
C ASN A 199 -3.24 -18.17 8.84
N GLN A 200 -3.38 -17.68 10.08
CA GLN A 200 -4.18 -16.50 10.41
C GLN A 200 -3.26 -15.31 10.64
N GLN A 201 -3.64 -14.16 10.09
CA GLN A 201 -2.87 -12.93 10.22
C GLN A 201 -3.80 -11.77 10.57
N GLY A 202 -3.54 -11.13 11.71
CA GLY A 202 -4.13 -9.85 12.06
C GLY A 202 -3.25 -8.70 11.54
N TYR A 203 -3.88 -7.60 11.16
CA TYR A 203 -3.18 -6.37 10.86
C TYR A 203 -3.93 -5.16 11.39
N GLN A 204 -3.17 -4.14 11.75
CA GLN A 204 -3.63 -2.80 12.08
C GLN A 204 -2.70 -1.81 11.41
N ALA A 205 -3.25 -0.84 10.70
CA ALA A 205 -2.51 0.24 10.09
C ALA A 205 -3.19 1.56 10.45
N GLN A 206 -2.38 2.60 10.61
CA GLN A 206 -2.84 3.95 10.85
C GLN A 206 -2.02 4.90 10.00
N VAL A 207 -2.68 5.89 9.40
CA VAL A 207 -2.04 7.05 8.81
C VAL A 207 -2.63 8.29 9.47
N GLY A 208 -1.78 9.07 10.14
CA GLY A 208 -2.18 10.27 10.88
C GLY A 208 -2.81 11.31 9.97
N ALA A 209 -2.14 11.65 8.86
CA ALA A 209 -2.75 12.47 7.82
C ALA A 209 -2.04 12.33 6.48
N ILE A 210 -2.78 12.51 5.39
CA ILE A 210 -2.24 12.69 4.05
C ILE A 210 -2.80 14.01 3.53
N THR A 211 -1.95 14.97 3.19
CA THR A 211 -2.38 16.25 2.59
C THR A 211 -1.61 16.56 1.33
N TYR A 212 -2.29 17.00 0.30
CA TYR A 212 -1.70 17.49 -0.95
C TYR A 212 -2.27 18.88 -1.26
N SER A 213 -1.41 19.84 -1.58
CA SER A 213 -1.82 21.17 -2.01
C SER A 213 -1.09 21.55 -3.29
N ASP A 214 -1.78 21.60 -4.42
CA ASP A 214 -1.27 22.05 -5.74
C ASP A 214 -2.46 22.50 -6.58
N GLY A 215 -2.72 23.82 -6.62
CA GLY A 215 -3.93 24.38 -7.24
C GLY A 215 -5.26 24.05 -6.52
N GLY A 216 -5.26 23.07 -5.61
CA GLY A 216 -6.37 22.67 -4.75
C GLY A 216 -5.85 21.87 -3.54
N PHE A 217 -6.67 21.75 -2.49
CA PHE A 217 -6.30 21.02 -1.26
C PHE A 217 -7.00 19.66 -1.22
N TRP A 218 -6.26 18.60 -0.96
CA TRP A 218 -6.82 17.30 -0.59
C TRP A 218 -6.23 16.86 0.74
N GLY A 219 -7.07 16.36 1.64
CA GLY A 219 -6.70 15.94 2.98
C GLY A 219 -7.42 14.66 3.40
N LEU A 220 -6.71 13.77 4.07
CA LEU A 220 -7.26 12.60 4.76
C LEU A 220 -6.66 12.60 6.17
N THR A 221 -7.48 12.47 7.21
CA THR A 221 -7.01 12.51 8.61
C THR A 221 -7.41 11.23 9.34
N ASN A 222 -6.46 10.69 10.11
CA ASN A 222 -6.60 9.52 10.97
C ASN A 222 -7.22 8.31 10.26
N LEU A 223 -6.68 7.97 9.08
CA LEU A 223 -7.03 6.72 8.42
C LEU A 223 -6.59 5.56 9.32
N ARG A 224 -7.52 4.69 9.68
CA ARG A 224 -7.32 3.46 10.44
C ARG A 224 -7.81 2.31 9.59
N LEU A 225 -7.00 1.26 9.53
CA LEU A 225 -7.28 0.04 8.80
C LEU A 225 -6.97 -1.12 9.74
N ASN A 226 -7.96 -1.89 10.13
CA ASN A 226 -7.76 -3.11 10.91
C ASN A 226 -8.40 -4.29 10.20
N GLY A 227 -7.90 -5.49 10.45
CA GLY A 227 -8.50 -6.65 9.84
C GLY A 227 -7.73 -7.93 10.04
N GLU A 228 -8.28 -8.96 9.42
CA GLU A 228 -7.78 -10.32 9.48
C GLU A 228 -7.70 -10.89 8.08
N ALA A 229 -6.66 -11.67 7.82
CA ALA A 229 -6.45 -12.38 6.58
C ALA A 229 -6.11 -13.84 6.88
N GLN A 230 -6.65 -14.72 6.05
CA GLN A 230 -6.33 -16.13 6.00
C GLN A 230 -6.06 -16.51 4.54
N ALA A 231 -4.91 -17.10 4.29
CA ALA A 231 -4.57 -17.65 2.99
C ALA A 231 -4.60 -19.17 3.06
N ASN A 232 -5.30 -19.82 2.12
CA ASN A 232 -5.29 -21.27 1.98
C ASN A 232 -5.16 -21.63 0.49
N LYS A 233 -4.06 -22.31 0.13
CA LYS A 233 -3.76 -22.73 -1.25
C LYS A 233 -3.86 -21.58 -2.27
N GLY A 234 -3.37 -20.39 -1.91
CA GLY A 234 -3.39 -19.19 -2.77
C GLY A 234 -4.76 -18.50 -2.88
N ARG A 235 -5.74 -18.93 -2.09
CA ARG A 235 -7.05 -18.27 -1.97
C ARG A 235 -7.08 -17.44 -0.69
N LEU A 236 -7.40 -16.17 -0.85
CA LEU A 236 -7.46 -15.18 0.20
C LEU A 236 -8.88 -15.07 0.75
N LYS A 237 -9.00 -15.17 2.07
CA LYS A 237 -10.15 -14.69 2.84
C LYS A 237 -9.68 -13.54 3.72
N ARG A 238 -10.26 -12.36 3.56
CA ARG A 238 -9.84 -11.15 4.26
C ARG A 238 -11.06 -10.36 4.73
N HIS A 239 -11.05 -9.93 5.98
CA HIS A 239 -12.00 -8.97 6.51
C HIS A 239 -11.24 -7.73 6.95
N SER A 240 -11.69 -6.55 6.54
CA SER A 240 -11.04 -5.27 6.78
C SER A 240 -12.07 -4.25 7.23
N HIS A 241 -11.80 -3.54 8.32
CA HIS A 241 -12.50 -2.33 8.70
C HIS A 241 -11.60 -1.14 8.37
N TRP A 242 -12.12 -0.21 7.58
CA TRP A 242 -11.46 1.02 7.20
C TRP A 242 -12.24 2.16 7.83
N GLN A 243 -11.54 3.11 8.45
CA GLN A 243 -12.14 4.30 9.03
C GLN A 243 -11.25 5.51 8.76
N ALA A 244 -11.80 6.67 8.49
CA ALA A 244 -11.07 7.93 8.57
C ALA A 244 -11.96 9.00 9.22
N ASP A 245 -11.33 9.85 10.04
CA ASP A 245 -12.08 10.85 10.79
C ASP A 245 -12.57 11.96 9.84
N GLU A 246 -11.73 12.32 8.86
CA GLU A 246 -12.02 13.39 7.91
C GLU A 246 -11.39 13.13 6.54
N VAL A 247 -12.16 13.39 5.50
CA VAL A 247 -11.67 13.61 4.13
C VAL A 247 -12.00 15.05 3.76
N LYS A 248 -11.04 15.78 3.21
CA LYS A 248 -11.24 17.16 2.79
C LYS A 248 -10.82 17.33 1.34
N TYR A 249 -11.66 17.99 0.56
CA TYR A 249 -11.36 18.38 -0.81
C TYR A 249 -11.72 19.85 -0.99
N ASN A 250 -10.71 20.70 -1.17
CA ASN A 250 -10.82 22.14 -1.16
C ASN A 250 -11.56 22.66 0.09
N ALA A 251 -12.72 23.30 -0.11
CA ALA A 251 -13.56 23.80 0.97
C ALA A 251 -14.46 22.70 1.58
N GLU A 252 -14.63 21.57 0.89
CA GLU A 252 -15.56 20.52 1.29
C GLU A 252 -14.95 19.60 2.33
N ARG A 253 -15.74 19.33 3.37
CA ARG A 253 -15.38 18.44 4.47
C ARG A 253 -16.34 17.26 4.48
N PHE A 254 -15.76 16.07 4.46
CA PHE A 254 -16.45 14.82 4.70
C PHE A 254 -15.94 14.23 6.00
N SER A 255 -16.83 13.65 6.79
CA SER A 255 -16.51 13.11 8.12
C SER A 255 -17.06 11.72 8.30
N GLY A 256 -16.43 10.97 9.20
CA GLY A 256 -16.84 9.60 9.48
C GLY A 256 -16.84 8.76 8.21
N LEU A 257 -15.70 8.69 7.52
CA LEU A 257 -15.54 7.66 6.50
C LEU A 257 -15.43 6.34 7.24
N GLY A 258 -16.22 5.34 6.85
CA GLY A 258 -15.84 3.98 7.15
C GLY A 258 -16.48 2.95 6.24
N LEU A 259 -15.87 1.77 6.26
CA LEU A 259 -16.11 0.71 5.30
C LEU A 259 -15.63 -0.63 5.86
N ASP A 260 -16.55 -1.56 6.04
CA ASP A 260 -16.24 -2.97 6.28
C ASP A 260 -16.13 -3.68 4.94
N LEU A 261 -14.92 -4.06 4.53
CA LEU A 261 -14.66 -4.83 3.32
C LEU A 261 -14.38 -6.30 3.66
N THR A 262 -15.12 -7.21 3.06
CA THR A 262 -14.88 -8.64 3.12
C THR A 262 -14.57 -9.17 1.74
N LEU A 263 -13.44 -9.85 1.61
CA LEU A 263 -13.00 -10.58 0.43
C LEU A 263 -12.97 -12.06 0.80
N ASP A 264 -13.60 -12.92 0.00
CA ASP A 264 -13.64 -14.35 0.26
C ASP A 264 -13.32 -15.13 -1.01
N ASN A 265 -12.42 -16.10 -0.89
CA ASN A 265 -12.00 -17.00 -1.95
C ASN A 265 -11.45 -16.27 -3.20
N LEU A 266 -10.77 -15.12 -3.01
CA LEU A 266 -10.09 -14.42 -4.11
C LEU A 266 -8.71 -15.01 -4.37
N ASP A 267 -8.26 -14.97 -5.62
CA ASP A 267 -6.88 -15.32 -5.97
C ASP A 267 -5.94 -14.19 -5.53
N GLU A 268 -5.06 -14.49 -4.57
CA GLU A 268 -4.18 -13.49 -3.93
C GLU A 268 -3.22 -12.85 -4.95
N ARG A 269 -2.64 -13.65 -5.84
CA ARG A 269 -1.70 -13.17 -6.86
C ARG A 269 -2.39 -12.27 -7.89
N ALA A 270 -3.61 -12.64 -8.29
CA ALA A 270 -4.40 -11.79 -9.18
C ALA A 270 -4.76 -10.47 -8.50
N LEU A 271 -5.12 -10.49 -7.21
CA LEU A 271 -5.44 -9.29 -6.45
C LEU A 271 -4.23 -8.35 -6.36
N ASP A 272 -3.04 -8.87 -6.03
CA ASP A 272 -1.81 -8.08 -5.96
C ASP A 272 -1.47 -7.46 -7.32
N LYS A 273 -1.64 -8.22 -8.41
CA LYS A 273 -1.45 -7.71 -9.77
C LYS A 273 -2.42 -6.56 -10.07
N THR A 274 -3.69 -6.71 -9.70
CA THR A 274 -4.72 -5.67 -9.88
C THR A 274 -4.42 -4.42 -9.07
N LEU A 275 -4.04 -4.57 -7.80
CA LEU A 275 -3.66 -3.44 -6.95
C LEU A 275 -2.42 -2.71 -7.49
N GLY A 276 -1.42 -3.45 -7.95
CA GLY A 276 -0.23 -2.88 -8.59
C GLY A 276 -0.55 -2.11 -9.89
N ALA A 277 -1.46 -2.62 -10.71
CA ALA A 277 -1.92 -1.94 -11.91
C ALA A 277 -2.75 -0.69 -11.58
N ALA A 278 -3.64 -0.76 -10.58
CA ALA A 278 -4.42 0.37 -10.10
C ALA A 278 -3.52 1.50 -9.58
N LEU A 279 -2.49 1.17 -8.79
CA LEU A 279 -1.48 2.13 -8.33
C LEU A 279 -0.70 2.73 -9.50
N THR A 280 -0.38 1.93 -10.51
CA THR A 280 0.31 2.43 -11.71
C THR A 280 -0.56 3.46 -12.42
N MET A 281 -1.82 3.13 -12.71
CA MET A 281 -2.80 4.02 -13.34
C MET A 281 -3.05 5.29 -12.53
N ALA A 282 -3.20 5.17 -11.20
CA ALA A 282 -3.41 6.32 -10.32
C ALA A 282 -2.23 7.29 -10.34
N VAL A 283 -1.01 6.80 -10.57
CA VAL A 283 0.20 7.64 -10.56
C VAL A 283 0.58 8.15 -11.95
N SER A 284 0.30 7.40 -13.02
CA SER A 284 0.55 7.88 -14.38
C SER A 284 -0.53 8.84 -14.89
N GLY A 285 -1.71 8.86 -14.26
CA GLY A 285 -2.84 9.69 -14.64
C GLY A 285 -3.74 8.98 -15.67
N ARG A 286 -5.01 9.40 -15.74
CA ARG A 286 -6.04 8.76 -16.59
C ARG A 286 -5.75 8.81 -18.09
N GLU A 287 -4.83 9.66 -18.55
CA GLU A 287 -4.48 9.79 -19.96
C GLU A 287 -3.50 8.70 -20.44
N ASP A 288 -2.90 7.94 -19.52
CA ASP A 288 -2.07 6.78 -19.84
C ASP A 288 -2.93 5.56 -20.16
N THR A 289 -3.20 5.38 -21.45
CA THR A 289 -4.01 4.27 -21.97
C THR A 289 -3.38 2.91 -21.67
N ALA A 290 -2.06 2.79 -21.68
CA ALA A 290 -1.38 1.54 -21.40
C ALA A 290 -1.54 1.12 -19.93
N ALA A 291 -1.46 2.08 -19.00
CA ALA A 291 -1.73 1.80 -17.58
C ALA A 291 -3.21 1.45 -17.33
N THR A 292 -4.12 2.08 -18.07
CA THR A 292 -5.56 1.80 -18.01
C THR A 292 -5.85 0.38 -18.53
N ASP A 293 -5.31 0.00 -19.68
CA ASP A 293 -5.49 -1.34 -20.27
C ASP A 293 -4.90 -2.42 -19.35
N ALA A 294 -3.70 -2.19 -18.81
CA ALA A 294 -3.08 -3.11 -17.86
C ALA A 294 -3.93 -3.30 -16.58
N PHE A 295 -4.57 -2.23 -16.10
CA PHE A 295 -5.51 -2.31 -14.99
C PHE A 295 -6.75 -3.14 -15.36
N LEU A 296 -7.37 -2.85 -16.50
CA LEU A 296 -8.54 -3.59 -16.98
C LEU A 296 -8.26 -5.08 -17.19
N ASP A 297 -7.14 -5.43 -17.83
CA ASP A 297 -6.69 -6.81 -18.02
C ASP A 297 -6.45 -7.53 -16.68
N SER A 298 -5.82 -6.84 -15.74
CA SER A 298 -5.58 -7.41 -14.41
C SER A 298 -6.89 -7.64 -13.65
N LEU A 299 -7.83 -6.70 -13.75
CA LEU A 299 -9.15 -6.80 -13.14
C LEU A 299 -9.94 -7.96 -13.74
N GLN A 300 -9.95 -8.10 -15.06
CA GLN A 300 -10.57 -9.23 -15.74
C GLN A 300 -9.96 -10.56 -15.27
N GLY A 301 -8.63 -10.63 -15.14
CA GLY A 301 -7.93 -11.79 -14.61
C GLY A 301 -8.32 -12.15 -13.17
N LEU A 302 -8.47 -11.16 -12.29
CA LEU A 302 -8.96 -11.35 -10.92
C LEU A 302 -10.40 -11.88 -10.90
N LEU A 303 -11.30 -11.23 -11.65
CA LEU A 303 -12.71 -11.60 -11.70
C LEU A 303 -12.93 -13.00 -12.30
N ALA A 304 -12.12 -13.40 -13.30
CA ALA A 304 -12.22 -14.71 -13.96
C ALA A 304 -11.93 -15.89 -12.99
N LYS A 305 -11.19 -15.65 -11.91
CA LYS A 305 -10.91 -16.66 -10.86
C LYS A 305 -12.05 -16.82 -9.86
N GLY A 306 -13.11 -16.01 -9.98
CA GLY A 306 -14.24 -15.97 -9.07
C GLY A 306 -13.87 -15.52 -7.66
N GLY A 307 -14.87 -15.47 -6.79
CA GLY A 307 -14.74 -15.07 -5.39
C GLY A 307 -15.94 -14.27 -4.93
N LYS A 308 -15.86 -13.74 -3.72
CA LYS A 308 -16.88 -12.85 -3.17
C LYS A 308 -16.24 -11.59 -2.65
N LEU A 309 -16.86 -10.46 -2.97
CA LEU A 309 -16.57 -9.17 -2.40
C LEU A 309 -17.85 -8.71 -1.71
N ALA A 310 -17.75 -8.28 -0.46
CA ALA A 310 -18.85 -7.62 0.23
C ALA A 310 -18.32 -6.37 0.89
N PHE A 311 -19.10 -5.30 0.83
CA PHE A 311 -18.90 -4.15 1.68
C PHE A 311 -20.11 -3.93 2.56
N LYS A 312 -19.89 -3.60 3.82
CA LYS A 312 -20.91 -3.21 4.77
C LYS A 312 -20.50 -1.91 5.43
N GLN A 313 -21.48 -1.24 6.04
CA GLN A 313 -21.25 -0.02 6.80
C GLN A 313 -20.45 1.02 5.99
N LEU A 314 -20.65 1.08 4.67
CA LEU A 314 -20.12 2.21 3.91
C LEU A 314 -20.84 3.43 4.46
N HIS A 315 -20.08 4.37 5.01
CA HIS A 315 -20.59 5.63 5.51
C HIS A 315 -19.61 6.75 5.18
N LEU A 316 -20.15 7.89 4.77
CA LEU A 316 -19.42 9.12 4.51
C LEU A 316 -20.37 10.30 4.75
N GLY A 317 -20.19 10.99 5.86
CA GLY A 317 -20.95 12.18 6.21
C GLY A 317 -20.41 13.42 5.48
N SER A 318 -21.29 14.34 5.16
CA SER A 318 -20.98 15.70 4.68
C SER A 318 -21.98 16.69 5.30
N ASP A 319 -21.73 17.99 5.14
CA ASP A 319 -22.66 19.03 5.62
C ASP A 319 -24.05 18.94 4.94
N THR A 320 -24.13 18.34 3.76
CA THR A 320 -25.37 18.25 2.96
C THR A 320 -26.08 16.91 3.09
N GLY A 321 -25.51 15.96 3.85
CA GLY A 321 -26.09 14.65 4.12
C GLY A 321 -25.06 13.54 4.18
N GLU A 322 -25.55 12.32 4.41
CA GLU A 322 -24.73 11.12 4.54
C GLU A 322 -24.90 10.21 3.32
N LEU A 323 -23.77 9.78 2.76
CA LEU A 323 -23.72 8.63 1.86
C LEU A 323 -23.57 7.38 2.71
N ALA A 324 -24.51 6.45 2.56
CA ALA A 324 -24.48 5.19 3.28
C ALA A 324 -24.77 4.01 2.36
N GLY A 325 -24.22 2.84 2.64
CA GLY A 325 -24.54 1.68 1.83
C GLY A 325 -23.94 0.35 2.25
N GLU A 326 -24.40 -0.67 1.55
CA GLU A 326 -23.89 -2.02 1.66
C GLU A 326 -24.06 -2.76 0.33
N GLY A 327 -23.26 -3.78 0.13
CA GLY A 327 -23.40 -4.60 -1.04
C GLY A 327 -22.54 -5.85 -1.00
N TYR A 328 -22.87 -6.78 -1.88
CA TYR A 328 -22.05 -7.93 -2.16
C TYR A 328 -22.09 -8.27 -3.64
N LEU A 329 -21.01 -8.86 -4.10
CA LEU A 329 -20.84 -9.43 -5.41
C LEU A 329 -20.16 -10.78 -5.24
N ALA A 330 -20.84 -11.84 -5.67
CA ALA A 330 -20.30 -13.18 -5.80
C ALA A 330 -20.09 -13.48 -7.29
N LEU A 331 -18.89 -13.90 -7.65
CA LEU A 331 -18.53 -14.30 -9.00
C LEU A 331 -18.12 -15.76 -9.02
N LYS A 332 -18.75 -16.53 -9.90
CA LYS A 332 -18.29 -17.87 -10.24
C LYS A 332 -17.04 -17.76 -11.10
N ALA A 333 -16.10 -18.69 -10.93
CA ALA A 333 -14.95 -18.78 -11.82
C ALA A 333 -15.41 -19.08 -13.25
N GLY A 334 -14.79 -18.43 -14.23
CA GLY A 334 -15.19 -18.56 -15.63
C GLY A 334 -14.51 -17.53 -16.51
N LYS A 335 -14.76 -17.65 -17.82
CA LYS A 335 -14.25 -16.69 -18.81
C LYS A 335 -15.15 -15.45 -18.81
N LEU A 336 -14.54 -14.27 -18.85
CA LEU A 336 -15.23 -12.97 -18.81
C LEU A 336 -14.92 -12.18 -20.07
N ASP A 337 -15.33 -12.68 -21.24
CA ASP A 337 -15.10 -12.02 -22.52
C ASP A 337 -16.20 -11.01 -22.89
N SER A 338 -17.31 -11.01 -22.15
CA SER A 338 -18.45 -10.13 -22.44
C SER A 338 -19.26 -9.80 -21.19
N LEU A 339 -20.03 -8.71 -21.26
CA LEU A 339 -20.98 -8.33 -20.21
C LEU A 339 -22.02 -9.43 -19.94
N ALA A 340 -22.50 -10.12 -20.98
CA ALA A 340 -23.43 -11.23 -20.84
C ALA A 340 -22.82 -12.39 -20.02
N GLN A 341 -21.54 -12.70 -20.22
CA GLN A 341 -20.83 -13.70 -19.43
C GLN A 341 -20.61 -13.22 -17.99
N PHE A 342 -20.26 -11.95 -17.79
CA PHE A 342 -20.19 -11.37 -16.44
C PHE A 342 -21.51 -11.55 -15.70
N MET A 343 -22.63 -11.15 -16.28
CA MET A 343 -23.94 -11.29 -15.65
C MET A 343 -24.39 -12.74 -15.44
N ALA A 344 -23.92 -13.68 -16.26
CA ALA A 344 -24.19 -15.11 -16.07
C ALA A 344 -23.39 -15.71 -14.90
N LEU A 345 -22.22 -15.14 -14.60
CA LEU A 345 -21.32 -15.60 -13.55
C LEU A 345 -21.47 -14.81 -12.24
N ALA A 346 -22.05 -13.62 -12.31
CA ALA A 346 -22.27 -12.71 -11.19
C ALA A 346 -23.62 -12.95 -10.52
N ASP A 347 -23.61 -12.90 -9.19
CA ASP A 347 -24.78 -12.71 -8.36
C ASP A 347 -24.44 -11.65 -7.31
N GLY A 348 -25.26 -10.61 -7.20
CA GLY A 348 -24.91 -9.50 -6.34
C GLY A 348 -26.04 -8.52 -6.10
N LYS A 349 -25.90 -7.78 -5.01
CA LYS A 349 -26.80 -6.69 -4.65
C LYS A 349 -25.95 -5.55 -4.09
N VAL A 350 -26.26 -4.32 -4.50
CA VAL A 350 -25.70 -3.09 -3.93
C VAL A 350 -26.85 -2.17 -3.58
N GLU A 351 -26.85 -1.66 -2.36
CA GLU A 351 -27.82 -0.68 -1.87
C GLU A 351 -27.05 0.55 -1.38
N LEU A 352 -27.32 1.70 -2.01
CA LEU A 352 -26.71 2.98 -1.68
C LEU A 352 -27.81 4.00 -1.38
N LYS A 353 -27.61 4.75 -0.32
CA LYS A 353 -28.34 5.98 0.02
C LYS A 353 -27.38 7.13 -0.23
N VAL A 354 -27.69 7.94 -1.22
CA VAL A 354 -26.84 9.06 -1.66
C VAL A 354 -27.60 10.34 -1.41
N PRO A 355 -27.03 11.36 -0.75
CA PRO A 355 -27.72 12.63 -0.59
C PRO A 355 -27.87 13.32 -1.96
N LYS A 356 -28.98 14.03 -2.18
CA LYS A 356 -29.25 14.75 -3.44
C LYS A 356 -28.14 15.75 -3.81
N GLN A 357 -27.46 16.23 -2.79
CA GLN A 357 -26.23 17.01 -2.87
C GLN A 357 -25.21 16.38 -1.93
N LEU A 358 -24.00 16.08 -2.42
CA LEU A 358 -22.91 15.53 -1.62
C LEU A 358 -21.75 16.53 -1.64
N GLY A 359 -21.60 17.30 -0.57
CA GLY A 359 -20.63 18.40 -0.53
C GLY A 359 -20.99 19.52 -1.51
N GLY A 360 -20.00 19.98 -2.26
CA GLY A 360 -20.10 21.04 -3.27
C GLY A 360 -20.13 20.49 -4.71
N LEU A 361 -20.29 19.17 -4.87
CA LEU A 361 -20.60 18.57 -6.16
C LEU A 361 -21.91 19.16 -6.70
N GLU A 362 -21.96 19.39 -8.02
CA GLU A 362 -23.18 19.89 -8.67
C GLU A 362 -24.34 18.95 -8.35
N PRO A 363 -25.47 19.49 -7.85
CA PRO A 363 -26.64 18.67 -7.59
C PRO A 363 -27.15 18.09 -8.90
N ILE A 364 -27.70 16.87 -8.85
CA ILE A 364 -28.42 16.33 -10.00
C ILE A 364 -29.61 17.26 -10.26
N ASP A 365 -29.73 17.76 -11.49
CA ASP A 365 -30.80 18.68 -11.83
C ASP A 365 -32.18 18.03 -11.62
N ALA A 366 -33.17 18.85 -11.27
CA ALA A 366 -34.49 18.38 -10.88
C ALA A 366 -35.21 17.64 -12.01
N ASP A 367 -34.95 18.02 -13.27
CA ASP A 367 -35.57 17.39 -14.44
C ASP A 367 -35.01 15.99 -14.64
N THR A 368 -33.69 15.81 -14.54
CA THR A 368 -33.03 14.50 -14.56
C THR A 368 -33.51 13.61 -13.43
N LEU A 369 -33.61 14.13 -12.19
CA LEU A 369 -34.14 13.36 -11.06
C LEU A 369 -35.58 12.92 -11.31
N THR A 370 -36.42 13.81 -11.86
CA THR A 370 -37.81 13.51 -12.21
C THR A 370 -37.87 12.38 -13.24
N VAL A 371 -37.09 12.46 -14.32
CA VAL A 371 -37.05 11.41 -15.35
C VAL A 371 -36.58 10.07 -14.78
N LEU A 372 -35.55 10.07 -13.92
CA LEU A 372 -35.04 8.85 -13.28
C LEU A 372 -36.05 8.25 -12.29
N SER A 373 -36.78 9.11 -11.57
CA SER A 373 -37.84 8.74 -10.63
C SER A 373 -39.06 8.15 -11.36
N GLU A 374 -39.52 8.78 -12.45
CA GLU A 374 -40.61 8.28 -13.31
C GLU A 374 -40.29 6.91 -13.93
N ARG A 375 -39.02 6.70 -14.32
CA ARG A 375 -38.54 5.39 -14.80
C ARG A 375 -38.44 4.34 -13.69
N GLY A 376 -38.60 4.74 -12.43
CA GLY A 376 -38.44 3.90 -11.25
C GLY A 376 -36.98 3.52 -10.97
N TRP A 377 -36.01 4.23 -11.57
CA TRP A 377 -34.58 3.98 -11.41
C TRP A 377 -34.02 4.65 -10.16
N VAL A 378 -34.68 5.70 -9.68
CA VAL A 378 -34.36 6.38 -8.44
C VAL A 378 -35.59 6.38 -7.55
N ARG A 379 -35.40 6.17 -6.25
CA ARG A 379 -36.43 6.43 -5.25
C ARG A 379 -35.95 7.53 -4.34
N GLU A 380 -36.71 8.62 -4.29
CA GLU A 380 -36.44 9.71 -3.36
C GLU A 380 -36.98 9.35 -1.97
N GLU A 381 -36.12 9.50 -0.96
CA GLU A 381 -36.45 9.34 0.46
C GLU A 381 -35.96 10.60 1.20
N GLY A 382 -36.81 11.63 1.26
CA GLY A 382 -36.46 12.94 1.83
C GLY A 382 -35.35 13.64 1.03
N ASN A 383 -34.20 13.89 1.68
CA ASN A 383 -33.02 14.50 1.03
C ASN A 383 -32.07 13.46 0.41
N GLN A 384 -32.46 12.20 0.36
CA GLN A 384 -31.64 11.11 -0.18
C GLN A 384 -32.28 10.45 -1.40
N ILE A 385 -31.42 9.87 -2.21
CA ILE A 385 -31.69 9.03 -3.36
C ILE A 385 -31.28 7.60 -2.98
N LEU A 386 -32.23 6.69 -3.01
CA LEU A 386 -31.99 5.27 -2.82
C LEU A 386 -31.74 4.60 -4.17
N LEU A 387 -30.60 3.90 -4.27
CA LEU A 387 -30.18 3.12 -5.42
C LEU A 387 -29.99 1.66 -5.01
N ARG A 388 -30.81 0.76 -5.54
CA ARG A 388 -30.68 -0.69 -5.34
C ARG A 388 -30.30 -1.37 -6.64
N PHE A 389 -29.02 -1.66 -6.83
CA PHE A 389 -28.56 -2.48 -7.94
C PHE A 389 -28.65 -3.95 -7.56
N GLN A 390 -29.10 -4.79 -8.50
CA GLN A 390 -29.07 -6.23 -8.33
C GLN A 390 -28.68 -6.89 -9.66
N VAL A 391 -27.74 -7.81 -9.59
CA VAL A 391 -27.40 -8.74 -10.67
C VAL A 391 -27.82 -10.13 -10.23
N ALA A 392 -28.81 -10.71 -10.91
CA ALA A 392 -29.26 -12.07 -10.64
C ALA A 392 -29.82 -12.69 -11.93
N GLY A 393 -29.46 -13.94 -12.22
CA GLY A 393 -30.03 -14.68 -13.35
C GLY A 393 -29.89 -13.99 -14.70
N GLN A 394 -28.71 -13.43 -15.01
CA GLN A 394 -28.42 -12.66 -16.23
C GLN A 394 -29.17 -11.32 -16.37
N GLN A 395 -29.85 -10.87 -15.32
CA GLN A 395 -30.54 -9.58 -15.29
C GLN A 395 -29.79 -8.61 -14.40
N LEU A 396 -29.51 -7.42 -14.93
CA LEU A 396 -29.08 -6.25 -14.17
C LEU A 396 -30.30 -5.34 -13.96
N THR A 397 -30.65 -5.11 -12.70
CA THR A 397 -31.75 -4.23 -12.32
C THR A 397 -31.26 -3.08 -11.44
N LEU A 398 -31.92 -1.95 -11.55
CA LEU A 398 -31.82 -0.81 -10.66
C LEU A 398 -33.20 -0.52 -10.10
N ASN A 399 -33.35 -0.57 -8.77
CA ASN A 399 -34.62 -0.41 -8.07
C ASN A 399 -35.73 -1.32 -8.64
N GLN A 400 -35.37 -2.58 -8.92
CA GLN A 400 -36.23 -3.62 -9.52
C GLN A 400 -36.65 -3.37 -10.99
N LYS A 401 -36.09 -2.34 -11.63
CA LYS A 401 -36.29 -2.06 -13.06
C LYS A 401 -35.12 -2.61 -13.87
N PRO A 402 -35.35 -3.34 -14.97
CA PRO A 402 -34.28 -3.79 -15.84
C PRO A 402 -33.52 -2.60 -16.43
N LEU A 403 -32.18 -2.62 -16.36
CA LEU A 403 -31.33 -1.58 -16.95
C LEU A 403 -31.04 -1.86 -18.44
N LEU A 404 -30.89 -3.13 -18.82
CA LEU A 404 -30.43 -3.53 -20.15
C LEU A 404 -31.51 -3.56 -21.24
N SER A 405 -32.79 -3.46 -20.89
CA SER A 405 -33.84 -3.27 -21.88
C SER A 405 -34.05 -1.80 -22.26
N ALA A 406 -33.27 -0.89 -21.66
CA ALA A 406 -33.43 0.56 -21.76
C ALA A 406 -32.15 1.32 -22.20
N LEU A 407 -31.03 0.60 -22.35
CA LEU A 407 -29.81 1.01 -23.03
C LEU A 407 -29.77 0.31 -24.38
#